data_AF-A0A7X7KF15-F1
#
_entry.id   AF-A0A7X7KF15-F1
#
_cell.length_a   1.000
_cell.length_b   1.000
_cell.length_c   1.000
_cell.angle_alpha   90.00
_cell.angle_beta   90.00
_cell.angle_gamma   90.00
#
_symmetry.space_group_name_H-M   'P 1'
#
loop_
_entity.id
_entity.type
_entity.pdbx_description
1 polymer ?
#
loop_
_entity_poly.entity_id
_entity_poly.type
_entity_poly.pdbx_seq_one_letter_code
_entity_poly.pdbx_strand_id
1 'polypeptide(L)' 'MLWAQHRRQGGGKARDEIAEQWRLRLGKAQDLTAAVEDQCEWLRRIGFADVDCFFKIFELALFGGKKK' A
#
# COMPACT_ATOMS: atom_id res chain seq x y z
N MET A 1 19.58 1.26 5.12
CA MET A 1 19.34 2.32 4.12
C MET A 1 19.41 1.77 2.71
N LEU A 2 18.49 2.19 1.85
CA LEU A 2 18.24 1.68 0.50
C LEU A 2 19.47 1.75 -0.44
N TRP A 3 20.28 2.80 -0.34
CA TRP A 3 21.55 2.93 -1.07
C TRP A 3 22.57 1.82 -0.73
N ALA A 4 22.70 1.47 0.55
CA ALA A 4 23.59 0.39 0.98
C ALA A 4 23.10 -0.99 0.50
N GLN A 5 21.81 -1.15 0.21
CA GLN A 5 21.26 -2.36 -0.40
C GLN A 5 21.57 -2.44 -1.90
N HIS A 6 21.43 -1.32 -2.63
CA HIS A 6 21.79 -1.24 -4.06
C HIS A 6 23.28 -1.52 -4.32
N ARG A 7 24.16 -1.02 -3.43
CA ARG A 7 25.60 -1.24 -3.53
C ARG A 7 26.00 -2.71 -3.26
N ARG A 8 25.21 -3.44 -2.47
CA ARG A 8 25.40 -4.88 -2.20
C ARG A 8 24.95 -5.77 -3.37
N GLN A 9 24.07 -5.27 -4.24
CA GLN A 9 23.58 -5.97 -5.43
C GLN A 9 24.39 -5.66 -6.71
N GLY A 10 25.57 -5.02 -6.59
CA GLY A 10 26.43 -4.68 -7.73
C GLY A 10 25.99 -3.45 -8.54
N GLY A 11 25.09 -2.62 -8.00
CA GLY A 11 24.59 -1.43 -8.71
C GLY A 11 25.59 -0.27 -8.69
N GLY A 12 25.93 0.26 -9.87
CA GLY A 12 26.80 1.43 -10.07
C GLY A 12 26.07 2.78 -10.10
N LYS A 13 24.80 2.84 -9.70
CA LYS A 13 24.00 4.08 -9.75
C LYS A 13 24.35 5.04 -8.62
N ALA A 14 24.38 6.33 -8.93
CA ALA A 14 24.60 7.39 -7.95
C ALA A 14 23.46 7.43 -6.91
N ARG A 15 23.78 7.83 -5.68
CA ARG A 15 22.81 7.86 -4.56
C ARG A 15 21.57 8.70 -4.89
N ASP A 16 21.78 9.81 -5.56
CA ASP A 16 20.72 10.77 -5.88
C ASP A 16 19.83 10.26 -7.04
N GLU A 17 20.39 9.48 -7.96
CA GLU A 17 19.63 8.78 -9.00
C GLU A 17 18.70 7.72 -8.40
N ILE A 18 19.16 6.99 -7.38
CA ILE A 18 18.33 6.02 -6.65
C ILE A 18 17.23 6.76 -5.89
N ALA A 19 17.55 7.87 -5.21
CA ALA A 19 16.56 8.65 -4.46
C ALA A 19 15.46 9.20 -5.39
N GLU A 20 15.83 9.77 -6.54
CA GLU A 20 14.85 10.31 -7.49
C GLU A 20 14.04 9.20 -8.17
N GLN A 21 14.66 8.07 -8.52
CA GLN A 21 13.93 6.91 -9.05
C GLN A 21 12.86 6.40 -8.06
N TRP A 22 13.16 6.41 -6.76
CA TRP A 22 12.19 6.06 -5.72
C TRP A 22 11.11 7.12 -5.53
N ARG A 23 11.47 8.41 -5.57
CA ARG A 23 10.50 9.52 -5.50
C ARG A 23 9.51 9.47 -6.65
N LEU A 24 9.99 9.21 -7.86
CA LEU A 24 9.16 9.03 -9.07
C LEU A 24 8.29 7.77 -9.00
N ARG A 25 8.70 6.75 -8.24
CA ARG A 25 7.88 5.55 -8.00
C ARG A 25 6.71 5.84 -7.08
N LEU A 26 6.91 6.63 -6.03
CA LEU A 26 5.87 7.08 -5.09
C LEU A 26 4.85 8.04 -5.75
N GLY A 27 5.24 8.70 -6.85
CA GLY A 27 4.33 9.54 -7.65
C GLY A 27 3.45 8.76 -8.64
N LYS A 28 3.55 7.43 -8.70
CA LYS A 28 2.71 6.63 -9.60
C LYS A 28 1.34 6.44 -8.97
N ALA A 29 0.29 6.68 -9.76
CA ALA A 29 -1.12 6.49 -9.42
C ALA A 29 -1.51 5.05 -8.95
N GLN A 30 -0.53 4.14 -8.85
CA GLN A 30 -0.66 2.77 -8.36
C GLN A 30 -0.76 2.70 -6.82
N ASP A 31 -0.39 3.77 -6.10
CA ASP A 31 -0.49 3.85 -4.64
C ASP A 31 -1.85 4.41 -4.15
N LEU A 32 -2.83 4.58 -5.03
CA LEU A 32 -4.16 5.04 -4.62
C LEU A 32 -4.96 3.89 -4.03
N THR A 33 -5.21 3.97 -2.73
CA THR A 33 -6.08 3.03 -2.03
C THR A 33 -7.51 3.18 -2.57
N ALA A 34 -8.17 2.05 -2.88
CA ALA A 34 -9.58 2.06 -3.27
C ALA A 34 -10.47 2.69 -2.18
N ALA A 35 -11.69 3.11 -2.55
CA ALA A 35 -12.63 3.65 -1.57
C ALA A 35 -12.92 2.63 -0.46
N VAL A 36 -13.25 3.10 0.74
CA VAL A 36 -13.54 2.22 1.90
C VAL A 36 -14.72 1.31 1.58
N GLU A 37 -15.70 1.84 0.86
CA GLU A 37 -16.90 1.15 0.43
C GLU A 37 -16.58 -0.01 -0.51
N ASP A 38 -15.67 0.20 -1.46
CA ASP A 38 -15.22 -0.84 -2.40
C ASP A 38 -14.49 -1.96 -1.66
N GLN A 39 -13.62 -1.60 -0.71
CA GLN A 39 -12.87 -2.56 0.10
C GLN A 39 -13.78 -3.38 1.02
N CYS A 40 -14.77 -2.75 1.67
CA CYS A 40 -15.80 -3.45 2.44
C CYS A 40 -16.61 -4.38 1.53
N GLU A 41 -16.96 -3.97 0.32
CA GLU A 41 -17.69 -4.81 -0.61
C GLU A 41 -16.89 -6.05 -1.02
N TRP A 42 -15.57 -5.94 -1.20
CA TRP A 42 -14.72 -7.09 -1.46
C TRP A 42 -14.78 -8.13 -0.34
N LEU A 43 -14.76 -7.69 0.93
CA LEU A 43 -14.87 -8.59 2.09
C LEU A 43 -16.23 -9.30 2.11
N ARG A 44 -17.33 -8.60 1.78
CA ARG A 44 -18.66 -9.22 1.66
C ARG A 44 -18.70 -10.26 0.55
N ARG A 45 -18.13 -9.93 -0.62
CA ARG A 45 -18.11 -10.82 -1.80
C ARG A 45 -17.37 -12.13 -1.56
N ILE A 46 -16.37 -12.14 -0.68
CA ILE A 46 -15.63 -13.36 -0.31
C ILE A 46 -16.22 -14.10 0.91
N GLY A 47 -17.40 -13.67 1.39
CA GLY A 47 -18.18 -14.40 2.39
C GLY A 47 -18.00 -13.96 3.84
N PHE A 48 -17.39 -12.79 4.10
CA PHE A 48 -17.44 -12.20 5.44
C PHE A 48 -18.81 -11.53 5.67
N ALA A 49 -19.38 -11.77 6.85
CA ALA A 49 -20.56 -11.09 7.36
C ALA A 49 -20.16 -9.98 8.34
N ASP A 50 -21.10 -9.11 8.71
CA ASP A 50 -20.87 -7.98 9.64
C ASP A 50 -19.66 -7.12 9.25
N VAL A 51 -19.46 -6.90 7.94
CA VAL A 51 -18.31 -6.16 7.41
C VAL A 51 -18.47 -4.66 7.59
N ASP A 52 -17.49 -4.03 8.25
CA ASP A 52 -17.42 -2.58 8.44
C ASP A 52 -15.96 -2.06 8.55
N CYS A 53 -15.81 -0.73 8.45
CA CYS A 53 -14.58 0.01 8.73
C CYS A 53 -14.68 0.64 10.13
N PHE A 54 -14.02 0.02 11.11
CA PHE A 54 -14.11 0.42 12.52
C PHE A 54 -13.28 1.66 12.86
N PHE A 55 -12.27 1.97 12.04
CA PHE A 55 -11.43 3.14 12.22
C PHE A 55 -10.82 3.57 10.89
N LYS A 56 -10.78 4.89 10.64
CA LYS A 56 -10.11 5.46 9.48
C LYS A 56 -9.39 6.75 9.87
N ILE A 57 -8.13 6.88 9.47
CA ILE A 57 -7.36 8.12 9.54
C ILE A 57 -6.54 8.28 8.25
N PHE A 58 -6.86 9.31 7.45
CA PHE A 58 -6.32 9.49 6.10
C PHE A 58 -6.43 8.21 5.26
N GLU A 59 -5.31 7.62 4.83
CA GLU A 59 -5.27 6.39 4.03
C GLU A 59 -5.17 5.11 4.86
N LEU A 60 -5.06 5.22 6.19
CA LEU A 60 -5.07 4.06 7.08
C LEU A 60 -6.51 3.74 7.49
N ALA A 61 -6.94 2.51 7.25
CA ALA A 61 -8.26 2.02 7.66
C ALA A 61 -8.15 0.65 8.34
N LEU A 62 -8.94 0.44 9.39
CA LEU A 62 -9.11 -0.84 10.07
C LEU A 62 -10.48 -1.42 9.69
N PHE A 63 -10.45 -2.49 8.90
CA PHE A 63 -11.64 -3.24 8.52
C PHE A 63 -11.84 -4.43 9.45
N GLY A 64 -13.09 -4.85 9.63
CA GLY A 64 -13.43 -6.07 10.33
C GLY A 64 -14.67 -6.73 9.76
N GLY A 65 -14.83 -8.02 10.04
CA GLY A 65 -15.96 -8.85 9.62
C GLY A 65 -15.82 -10.27 10.19
N LYS A 66 -16.90 -11.04 10.18
CA LYS A 66 -16.95 -12.41 10.69
C LYS A 66 -17.05 -13.41 9.55
N LYS A 67 -16.19 -14.42 9.54
CA LYS A 67 -16.30 -15.55 8.63
C LYS A 67 -17.12 -16.66 9.29
N LYS A 68 -18.12 -17.18 8.57
CA LYS A 68 -18.86 -18.37 8.99
C LYS A 68 -18.09 -19.64 8.64
#